data_AF-A0A662NBH1-F1
#
_entry.id   AF-A0A662NBH1-F1
#
_cell.length_a   1.000
_cell.length_b   1.000
_cell.length_c   1.000
_cell.angle_alpha   90.00
_cell.angle_beta   90.00
_cell.angle_gamma   90.00
#
_symmetry.space_group_name_H-M   'P 1'
#
loop_
_entity.id
_entity.type
_entity.pdbx_description
1 polymer ?
#
loop_
_entity_poly.entity_id
_entity_poly.type
_entity_poly.pdbx_seq_one_letter_code
_entity_poly.pdbx_strand_id
1 'polypeptide(L)'
;MELLACLLARAVPDARVELVEIVRVDNRFYIHVTPNHFRYWGRFRKRYSYSLGLAQDRGARVFHTACPEFPSKEDLIGWLADTLGLTQGERNFLHLTIK
;
A
#
# COMPACT_ATOMS: atom_id res chain seq x y z
N MET A 1 -7.94 -10.33 1.87
CA MET A 1 -8.05 -9.09 1.06
C MET A 1 -8.98 -8.06 1.70
N GLU A 2 -10.04 -8.50 2.38
CA GLU A 2 -11.00 -7.62 3.07
C GLU A 2 -10.37 -6.67 4.08
N LEU A 3 -9.43 -7.13 4.93
CA LEU A 3 -8.72 -6.23 5.85
C LEU A 3 -7.92 -5.14 5.11
N LEU A 4 -7.17 -5.52 4.07
CA LEU A 4 -6.36 -4.56 3.32
C LEU A 4 -7.25 -3.51 2.65
N ALA A 5 -8.40 -3.93 2.10
CA ALA A 5 -9.41 -3.01 1.60
C ALA A 5 -9.95 -2.07 2.69
N CYS A 6 -10.30 -2.59 3.88
CA CYS A 6 -10.74 -1.79 5.02
C CYS A 6 -9.68 -0.78 5.48
N LEU A 7 -8.41 -1.19 5.56
CA LEU A 7 -7.31 -0.30 5.93
C LEU A 7 -7.12 0.83 4.92
N LEU A 8 -7.18 0.52 3.62
CA LEU A 8 -7.04 1.51 2.56
C LEU A 8 -8.25 2.46 2.51
N ALA A 9 -9.47 1.94 2.69
CA ALA A 9 -10.67 2.77 2.80
C ALA A 9 -10.59 3.73 4.00
N ARG A 10 -10.09 3.26 5.15
CA ARG A 10 -9.86 4.10 6.34
C ARG A 10 -8.73 5.10 6.14
N ALA A 11 -7.66 4.71 5.44
CA ALA A 11 -6.49 5.55 5.22
C ALA A 11 -6.79 6.75 4.32
N VAL A 12 -7.69 6.60 3.33
CA VAL A 12 -8.07 7.64 2.37
C VAL A 12 -9.60 7.68 2.24
N PRO A 13 -10.31 8.26 3.22
CA PRO A 13 -11.77 8.17 3.31
C PRO A 13 -12.51 8.88 2.16
N ASP A 14 -11.84 9.80 1.44
CA ASP A 14 -12.41 10.48 0.28
C ASP A 14 -12.23 9.69 -1.03
N ALA A 15 -11.58 8.51 -1.00
CA ALA A 15 -11.39 7.62 -2.13
C ALA A 15 -12.22 6.33 -2.00
N ARG A 16 -12.86 5.94 -3.11
CA ARG A 16 -13.59 4.69 -3.21
C ARG A 16 -12.61 3.52 -3.32
N VAL A 17 -12.83 2.49 -2.51
CA VAL A 17 -12.05 1.25 -2.48
C VAL A 17 -13.05 0.10 -2.59
N GLU A 18 -13.08 -0.57 -3.73
CA GLU A 18 -13.98 -1.70 -4.00
C GLU A 18 -13.24 -3.03 -3.99
N LEU A 19 -12.11 -3.07 -4.69
CA LEU A 19 -11.23 -4.23 -4.77
C LEU A 19 -9.80 -3.76 -4.55
N VAL A 20 -9.04 -4.58 -3.83
CA VAL A 20 -7.65 -4.30 -3.51
C VAL A 20 -6.86 -5.57 -3.66
N GLU A 21 -5.87 -5.58 -4.55
CA GLU A 21 -5.05 -6.75 -4.91
C GLU A 21 -3.56 -6.45 -4.72
N ILE A 22 -2.78 -7.48 -4.36
CA ILE A 22 -1.33 -7.41 -4.45
C ILE A 22 -0.91 -8.05 -5.76
N VAL A 23 -0.39 -7.20 -6.65
CA VAL A 23 0.00 -7.58 -8.00
C VAL A 23 1.51 -7.73 -8.08
N ARG A 24 1.98 -8.69 -8.86
CA ARG A 24 3.40 -8.89 -9.19
C ARG A 24 3.67 -8.54 -10.65
N VAL A 25 4.59 -7.61 -10.90
CA VAL A 25 5.08 -7.23 -12.24
C VAL A 25 6.60 -7.12 -12.18
N ASP A 26 7.31 -7.72 -13.14
CA ASP A 26 8.78 -7.68 -13.23
C ASP A 26 9.51 -7.97 -11.91
N ASN A 27 9.08 -9.02 -11.20
CA ASN A 27 9.59 -9.41 -9.88
C ASN A 27 9.41 -8.37 -8.76
N ARG A 28 8.50 -7.41 -8.92
CA ARG A 28 8.13 -6.44 -7.91
C ARG A 28 6.66 -6.54 -7.54
N PHE A 29 6.32 -6.09 -6.33
CA PHE A 29 4.99 -6.15 -5.76
C PHE A 29 4.43 -4.76 -5.52
N TYR A 30 3.16 -4.55 -5.86
CA TYR A 30 2.43 -3.33 -5.53
C TYR A 30 0.98 -3.63 -5.19
N ILE A 31 0.30 -2.66 -4.57
CA ILE A 31 -1.11 -2.76 -4.25
C ILE A 31 -1.94 -2.07 -5.35
N HIS A 32 -2.72 -2.86 -6.08
CA HIS A 32 -3.73 -2.35 -7.00
C HIS A 32 -5.02 -2.01 -6.26
N VAL A 33 -5.70 -0.94 -6.69
CA VAL A 33 -6.94 -0.45 -6.04
C VAL A 33 -7.94 -0.09 -7.14
N THR A 34 -9.12 -0.68 -7.06
CA THR A 34 -10.28 -0.46 -7.95
C THR A 34 -11.32 0.40 -7.22
N PRO A 35 -12.02 1.33 -7.88
CA PRO A 35 -12.09 1.50 -9.34
C PRO A 35 -11.00 2.40 -9.95
N ASN A 36 -10.26 3.16 -9.15
CA ASN A 36 -9.30 4.12 -9.68
C ASN A 36 -7.98 4.13 -8.91
N HIS A 37 -7.04 3.31 -9.38
CA HIS A 37 -5.72 3.13 -8.80
C HIS A 37 -4.96 4.46 -8.67
N PHE A 38 -4.82 5.20 -9.77
CA PHE A 38 -4.04 6.44 -9.78
C PHE A 38 -4.65 7.52 -8.88
N ARG A 39 -5.99 7.64 -8.87
CA ARG A 39 -6.69 8.60 -8.01
C ARG A 39 -6.54 8.25 -6.54
N TYR A 40 -6.64 6.97 -6.19
CA TYR A 40 -6.42 6.53 -4.80
C TYR A 40 -5.00 6.87 -4.35
N TRP A 41 -3.97 6.44 -5.10
CA TRP A 41 -2.58 6.67 -4.71
C TRP A 41 -2.15 8.14 -4.75
N GLY A 42 -2.73 8.93 -5.65
CA GLY A 42 -2.57 10.38 -5.65
C GLY A 42 -3.07 11.04 -4.36
N ARG A 43 -4.23 10.60 -3.84
CA ARG A 43 -4.77 11.10 -2.57
C ARG A 43 -4.01 10.57 -1.36
N PHE A 44 -3.67 9.28 -1.37
CA PHE A 44 -2.84 8.65 -0.34
C PHE A 44 -1.55 9.45 -0.14
N ARG A 45 -0.83 9.79 -1.22
CA ARG A 45 0.39 10.59 -1.14
C ARG A 45 0.17 11.99 -0.62
N LYS A 46 -0.92 12.66 -1.01
CA LYS A 46 -1.23 14.00 -0.47
C LYS A 46 -1.40 13.97 1.05
N ARG A 47 -1.96 12.87 1.58
CA ARG A 47 -2.16 12.68 3.01
C ARG A 47 -0.90 12.20 3.74
N TYR A 48 -0.12 11.33 3.12
CA TYR A 48 1.08 10.70 3.68
C TYR A 48 2.30 11.04 2.83
N SER A 49 2.67 12.32 2.72
CA SER A 49 3.76 12.76 1.84
C SER A 49 5.11 12.11 2.16
N TYR A 50 5.35 11.82 3.44
CA TYR A 50 6.54 11.11 3.94
C TYR A 50 6.62 9.64 3.50
N SER A 51 5.52 9.04 3.03
CA SER A 51 5.48 7.63 2.64
C SER A 51 6.44 7.32 1.49
N LEU A 52 6.82 8.31 0.67
CA LEU A 52 7.75 8.09 -0.43
C LEU A 52 9.17 7.81 0.08
N GLY A 53 9.64 8.55 1.09
CA GLY A 53 10.95 8.29 1.70
C GLY A 53 11.01 6.89 2.30
N LEU A 54 9.97 6.51 3.07
CA LEU A 54 9.85 5.16 3.63
C LEU A 54 9.84 4.04 2.59
N ALA A 55 9.34 4.32 1.38
CA ALA A 55 9.35 3.37 0.28
C ALA A 55 10.76 3.26 -0.34
N GLN A 56 11.44 4.39 -0.55
CA GLN A 56 12.80 4.44 -1.09
C GLN A 56 13.79 3.72 -0.17
N ASP A 57 13.68 3.93 1.15
CA ASP A 57 14.50 3.26 2.17
C ASP A 57 14.37 1.73 2.13
N ARG A 58 13.29 1.22 1.53
CA ARG A 58 13.00 -0.20 1.32
C ARG A 58 13.25 -0.69 -0.12
N GLY A 59 13.98 0.08 -0.92
CA GLY A 59 14.31 -0.30 -2.30
C GLY A 59 13.12 -0.27 -3.26
N ALA A 60 12.05 0.45 -2.93
CA ALA A 60 10.90 0.57 -3.81
C ALA A 60 11.22 1.39 -5.05
N ARG A 61 10.67 0.98 -6.19
CA ARG A 61 10.55 1.83 -7.37
C ARG A 61 9.36 2.77 -7.16
N VAL A 62 9.63 4.07 -7.06
CA VAL A 62 8.61 5.08 -6.75
C VAL A 62 8.13 5.75 -8.02
N PHE A 63 6.81 5.94 -8.13
CA PHE A 63 6.17 6.65 -9.23
C PHE A 63 5.33 7.80 -8.72
N HIS A 64 5.36 8.94 -9.41
CA HIS A 64 4.58 10.13 -9.03
C HIS A 64 3.06 9.98 -9.16
N THR A 65 2.54 8.89 -9.72
CA THR A 65 1.09 8.72 -9.94
C THR A 65 0.52 7.42 -9.37
N ALA A 66 1.36 6.46 -8.97
CA ALA A 66 0.94 5.10 -8.61
C ALA A 66 1.49 4.64 -7.25
N CYS A 67 1.07 3.45 -6.82
CA CYS A 67 1.67 2.72 -5.70
C CYS A 67 3.17 2.53 -5.96
N PRO A 68 4.05 2.69 -4.95
CA PRO A 68 5.42 2.22 -5.06
C PRO A 68 5.46 0.70 -5.25
N GLU A 69 6.50 0.23 -5.95
CA GLU A 69 6.70 -1.18 -6.25
C GLU A 69 7.93 -1.74 -5.53
N PHE A 70 7.72 -2.79 -4.74
CA PHE A 70 8.71 -3.32 -3.79
C PHE A 70 9.33 -4.64 -4.28
N PRO A 71 10.58 -4.94 -3.90
CA PRO A 71 11.22 -6.20 -4.27
C PRO A 71 10.59 -7.43 -3.56
N SER A 72 9.90 -7.22 -2.44
CA SER A 72 9.23 -8.28 -1.69
C SER A 72 7.83 -7.85 -1.21
N LYS A 73 6.96 -8.83 -0.93
CA LYS A 73 5.68 -8.58 -0.24
C LYS A 73 5.91 -8.05 1.18
N GLU A 74 7.00 -8.47 1.81
CA GLU A 74 7.34 -8.06 3.19
C GLU A 74 7.65 -6.56 3.25
N ASP A 75 8.46 -6.06 2.32
CA ASP A 75 8.78 -4.64 2.23
C ASP A 75 7.54 -3.79 1.91
N LEU A 76 6.66 -4.28 1.04
CA LEU A 76 5.40 -3.63 0.70
C LEU A 76 4.47 -3.51 1.92
N ILE A 77 4.28 -4.59 2.68
CA ILE A 77 3.46 -4.57 3.89
C ILE A 77 4.15 -3.75 4.99
N GLY A 78 5.46 -3.87 5.14
CA GLY A 78 6.26 -3.12 6.09
C GLY A 78 6.11 -1.62 5.87
N TRP A 79 6.24 -1.17 4.62
CA TRP A 79 6.01 0.20 4.20
C TRP A 79 4.61 0.70 4.51
N LEU A 80 3.57 -0.07 4.16
CA LEU A 80 2.19 0.32 4.41
C LEU A 80 1.91 0.42 5.91
N ALA A 81 2.42 -0.54 6.69
CA ALA A 81 2.26 -0.56 8.14
C ALA A 81 2.92 0.66 8.81
N ASP A 82 4.15 0.99 8.44
CA ASP A 82 4.83 2.18 8.97
C ASP A 82 4.14 3.47 8.53
N THR A 83 3.69 3.52 7.28
CA THR A 83 2.98 4.70 6.76
C THR A 83 1.70 4.95 7.52
N LEU A 84 0.93 3.90 7.84
CA LEU A 84 -0.35 4.00 8.54
C LEU A 84 -0.23 3.95 10.07
N GLY A 85 0.99 3.79 10.61
CA GLY A 85 1.22 3.64 12.05
C GLY A 85 0.52 2.39 12.63
N LEU A 86 0.49 1.29 11.88
CA LEU A 86 -0.16 0.06 12.33
C LEU A 86 0.58 -0.55 13.51
N THR A 87 -0.19 -1.13 14.43
CA THR A 87 0.36 -1.92 15.54
C THR A 87 1.05 -3.19 15.04
N GLN A 88 1.93 -3.77 15.86
CA GLN A 88 2.56 -5.06 15.53
C GLN A 88 1.53 -6.18 15.30
N GLY A 89 0.40 -6.15 16.01
CA GLY A 89 -0.71 -7.08 15.82
C GLY A 89 -1.36 -6.94 14.43
N GLU A 90 -1.66 -5.72 14.01
CA GLU A 90 -2.21 -5.44 12.68
C GLU A 90 -1.22 -5.83 11.56
N ARG A 91 0.07 -5.54 11.74
CA ARG A 91 1.14 -5.96 10.82
C ARG A 91 1.17 -7.49 10.68
N ASN A 92 1.23 -8.23 11.78
CA ASN A 92 1.27 -9.69 11.77
C ASN A 92 0.04 -10.27 11.07
N PHE A 93 -1.14 -9.72 11.36
CA PHE A 93 -2.37 -10.18 10.74
C PHE A 93 -2.38 -9.92 9.23
N LEU A 94 -1.86 -8.78 8.76
CA LEU A 94 -1.70 -8.52 7.33
C LEU A 94 -0.81 -9.55 6.64
N HIS A 95 0.34 -9.88 7.23
CA HIS A 95 1.24 -10.90 6.67
C HIS A 95 0.56 -12.28 6.56
N LEU A 96 -0.27 -12.65 7.54
CA LEU A 96 -1.00 -13.92 7.53
C LEU A 96 -2.10 -13.97 6.45
N THR A 97 -2.70 -12.82 6.16
CA THR A 97 -3.85 -12.72 5.24
C THR A 97 -3.41 -12.58 3.77
N ILE A 98 -2.16 -12.18 3.55
CA ILE A 98 -1.56 -11.97 2.23
C ILE A 98 -0.63 -13.16 1.96
N LYS A 99 -1.19 -14.27 1.46
CA LYS A 99 -0.41 -15.40 0.95
C LYS A 99 0.00 -15.17 -0.50
#